data_AF-A0A6L9ZE44-F1
#
_entry.id   AF-A0A6L9ZE44-F1
#
_cell.length_a   1.000
_cell.length_b   1.000
_cell.length_c   1.000
_cell.angle_alpha   90.00
_cell.angle_beta   90.00
_cell.angle_gamma   90.00
#
_symmetry.space_group_name_H-M   'P 1'
#
loop_
_entity.id
_entity.type
_entity.pdbx_description
1 polymer ?
#
loop_
_entity_poly.entity_id
_entity_poly.type
_entity_poly.pdbx_seq_one_letter_code
_entity_poly.pdbx_strand_id
1 'polypeptide(L)' 'VLKRLKDRIHSCPKCGYTEDRDVNAAKNILKLAVGHPVSSKAFRVSEPVGGVGKKPTLNL' A
#
# COMPACT_ATOMS: atom_id res chain seq x y z
N VAL A 1 -0.52 15.07 1.91
CA VAL A 1 0.53 14.87 2.94
C VAL A 1 1.42 13.72 2.51
N LEU A 2 2.70 13.98 2.28
CA LEU A 2 3.69 12.93 2.03
C LEU A 2 3.93 12.18 3.35
N LYS A 3 3.76 10.86 3.35
CA LYS A 3 3.98 9.99 4.52
C LYS A 3 5.33 9.30 4.36
N ARG A 4 6.21 9.43 5.36
CA ARG A 4 7.51 8.75 5.43
C ARG A 4 7.35 7.36 6.05
N LEU A 5 8.34 6.49 5.84
CA LEU A 5 8.32 5.14 6.41
C LEU A 5 8.26 5.12 7.94
N LYS A 6 8.86 6.12 8.60
CA LYS A 6 8.80 6.31 10.05
C LYS A 6 7.40 6.71 10.57
N ASP A 7 6.53 7.22 9.69
CA ASP A 7 5.19 7.63 10.06
C ASP A 7 4.31 6.37 10.12
N ARG A 8 4.21 5.79 11.32
CA ARG A 8 3.46 4.55 11.58
C ARG A 8 1.94 4.75 11.57
N ILE A 9 1.48 5.98 11.77
CA ILE A 9 0.06 6.29 11.86
C ILE A 9 -0.46 6.85 10.53
N HIS A 10 -1.47 6.18 9.97
CA HIS A 10 -2.30 6.70 8.92
C HIS A 10 -3.46 7.49 9.53
N SER A 11 -3.40 8.82 9.46
CA SER A 11 -4.59 9.67 9.64
C SER A 11 -5.09 10.16 8.28
N CYS A 12 -6.41 10.05 8.05
CA CYS A 12 -7.09 10.50 6.85
C CYS A 12 -7.71 11.89 7.07
N PRO A 13 -7.25 12.95 6.37
CA PRO A 13 -7.77 14.30 6.58
C PRO A 13 -9.20 14.51 6.05
N LYS A 14 -9.73 13.58 5.25
CA LYS A 14 -11.06 13.69 4.65
C LYS A 14 -12.18 13.13 5.53
N CYS A 15 -11.90 12.03 6.25
CA CYS A 15 -12.92 11.34 7.05
C CYS A 15 -12.53 11.15 8.52
N GLY A 16 -11.36 11.64 8.96
CA GLY A 16 -10.90 11.52 10.34
C GLY A 16 -10.37 10.14 10.76
N TYR A 17 -10.48 9.14 9.88
CA TYR A 17 -10.04 7.77 10.16
C TYR A 17 -8.55 7.70 10.50
N THR A 18 -8.23 7.05 11.61
CA THR A 18 -6.85 6.95 12.12
C THR A 18 -6.53 5.51 12.53
N GLU A 19 -5.46 4.94 11.98
CA GLU A 19 -4.95 3.60 12.34
C GLU A 19 -3.46 3.45 12.01
N ASP A 20 -2.85 2.30 12.33
CA ASP A 20 -1.52 1.97 11.84
C ASP A 20 -1.51 1.83 10.30
N ARG A 21 -0.49 2.41 9.66
CA ARG A 21 -0.34 2.49 8.21
C ARG A 21 -0.30 1.10 7.57
N ASP A 22 0.39 0.14 8.18
CA ASP A 22 0.59 -1.19 7.63
C ASP A 22 -0.70 -2.02 7.76
N VAL A 23 -1.46 -1.81 8.85
CA VAL A 23 -2.81 -2.37 9.03
C VAL A 23 -3.79 -1.81 7.97
N ASN A 24 -3.77 -0.49 7.72
CA ASN A 24 -4.58 0.11 6.66
C ASN A 24 -4.24 -0.44 5.28
N ALA A 25 -2.94 -0.62 5.00
CA ALA A 25 -2.49 -1.19 3.74
C ALA A 25 -3.03 -2.63 3.58
N ALA A 26 -2.93 -3.47 4.61
CA ALA A 26 -3.44 -4.84 4.58
C ALA A 26 -4.97 -4.88 4.33
N LYS A 27 -5.74 -4.02 4.99
CA LYS A 27 -7.19 -3.89 4.74
C LYS A 27 -7.51 -3.50 3.31
N ASN A 28 -6.77 -2.56 2.73
CA ASN A 28 -6.98 -2.15 1.33
C ASN A 28 -6.63 -3.28 0.34
N ILE A 29 -5.55 -4.03 0.60
CA ILE A 29 -5.18 -5.20 -0.21
C ILE A 29 -6.29 -6.27 -0.15
N LEU A 30 -6.80 -6.58 1.05
CA LEU A 30 -7.89 -7.54 1.21
C LEU A 30 -9.14 -7.10 0.44
N LYS A 31 -9.56 -5.84 0.61
CA LYS A 31 -10.71 -5.27 -0.10
C LYS A 31 -10.55 -5.38 -1.62
N LEU A 32 -9.36 -5.09 -2.15
CA LEU A 32 -9.07 -5.29 -3.57
C LEU A 32 -9.16 -6.76 -4.01
N ALA A 33 -8.66 -7.69 -3.19
CA ALA A 33 -8.71 -9.12 -3.50
C ALA A 33 -10.16 -9.65 -3.58
N VAL A 34 -11.05 -9.14 -2.72
CA VAL A 34 -12.47 -9.50 -2.72
C VAL A 34 -13.35 -8.59 -3.61
N GLY A 35 -12.74 -7.80 -4.50
CA GLY A 35 -13.47 -7.04 -5.52
C GLY A 35 -14.06 -5.71 -5.08
N HIS A 36 -13.81 -5.24 -3.86
CA HIS A 36 -14.26 -3.94 -3.38
C HIS A 36 -13.35 -2.80 -3.87
N PRO A 37 -13.92 -1.65 -4.26
CA PRO A 37 -13.13 -0.47 -4.58
C PRO A 37 -12.45 0.09 -3.32
N VAL A 38 -11.22 0.57 -3.48
CA VAL A 38 -10.47 1.26 -2.43
C VAL A 38 -10.05 2.65 -2.91
N SER A 39 -10.04 3.63 -2.00
CA SER A 39 -9.61 5.00 -2.30
C SER A 39 -8.09 5.18 -2.28
N SER A 40 -7.35 4.15 -1.87
CA SER A 40 -5.88 4.15 -1.83
C SER A 40 -5.27 4.02 -3.22
N LYS A 41 -4.07 4.59 -3.43
CA LYS A 41 -3.19 4.33 -4.58
C LYS A 41 -2.69 2.88 -4.69
N ALA A 42 -3.35 1.94 -4.01
CA ALA A 42 -3.08 0.51 -4.18
C ALA A 42 -3.47 0.16 -5.62
N PHE A 43 -2.47 0.16 -6.49
CA PHE A 43 -2.65 -0.12 -7.90
C PHE A 43 -2.70 -1.64 -8.07
N ARG A 44 -3.77 -2.15 -8.70
CA ARG A 44 -3.69 -3.49 -9.29
C ARG A 44 -2.64 -3.40 -10.38
N VAL A 45 -1.50 -4.07 -10.21
CA VAL A 45 -0.50 -4.18 -11.27
C VAL A 45 -1.12 -5.09 -12.33
N SER A 46 -1.94 -4.52 -13.21
CA SER A 46 -2.65 -5.24 -14.27
C SER A 46 -1.74 -5.59 -15.44
N GLU A 47 -0.60 -4.90 -15.56
CA GLU A 47 0.40 -5.14 -16.59
C GLU A 47 1.74 -5.51 -15.96
N PRO A 48 2.45 -6.53 -16.48
CA PRO A 48 3.80 -6.82 -16.04
C PRO A 48 4.72 -5.63 -16.35
N VAL A 49 5.13 -4.90 -15.31
CA VAL A 49 6.18 -3.88 -15.45
C VAL A 49 7.52 -4.61 -15.54
N GLY A 50 8.03 -4.78 -16.76
CA GLY A 50 9.34 -5.35 -17.01
C GLY A 50 10.41 -4.66 -16.15
N GLY A 51 11.12 -5.42 -15.32
CA GLY A 51 12.18 -4.92 -14.44
C GLY A 51 11.84 -4.80 -12.95
N VAL A 52 10.56 -4.90 -12.55
CA VAL A 52 10.14 -4.95 -11.14
C VAL A 52 10.21 -6.39 -10.64
N GLY A 53 11.42 -6.92 -10.48
CA GLY A 53 11.60 -8.32 -10.08
C GLY A 53 13.04 -8.78 -9.87
N LYS A 54 14.04 -7.91 -10.06
CA LYS A 54 15.39 -8.25 -9.62
C LYS A 54 15.45 -8.10 -8.11
N LYS A 55 15.13 -9.18 -7.38
CA LYS A 55 15.51 -9.35 -5.98
C LYS A 55 17.01 -9.03 -5.92
N PRO A 56 17.47 -8.06 -5.12
CA PRO A 56 18.90 -7.80 -5.01
C PRO A 56 19.53 -9.10 -4.49
N THR A 57 20.33 -9.75 -5.34
CA THR A 57 21.17 -10.84 -4.90
C THR A 57 22.14 -10.25 -3.89
N LEU A 58 22.03 -10.67 -2.63
CA LEU A 58 23.09 -10.44 -1.66
C LEU A 58 24.31 -11.17 -2.19
N ASN A 59 25.32 -10.42 -2.64
CA ASN A 59 26.64 -10.99 -2.86
C ASN A 59 27.16 -11.38 -1.47
N LEU A 60 27.29 -12.69 -1.25
CA LEU A 60 27.95 -13.26 -0.08
C LEU A 60 29.47 -13.22 -0.27
#